data_AF-A0A349X0B3-F1
#
_entry.id   AF-A0A349X0B3-F1
#
_cell.length_a   1.000
_cell.length_b   1.000
_cell.length_c   1.000
_cell.angle_alpha   90.00
_cell.angle_beta   90.00
_cell.angle_gamma   90.00
#
_symmetry.space_group_name_H-M   'P 1'
#
loop_
_entity.id
_entity.type
_entity.pdbx_description
1 polymer ?
#
loop_
_entity_poly.entity_id
_entity_poly.type
_entity_poly.pdbx_seq_one_letter_code
_entity_poly.pdbx_strand_id
1 'polypeptide(L)'
;MWRFESVHERLQTRFLDEVIRWVERDEHLSGHARSLIEAAASQEPLIAQSLKTPQDIRYHAEGPVLFDHLQLMLAFLFAVVEEKIHLIDIEEFRRLKGYEGEIEELEELLKEQVSFFHVFILCHDAAKWPSVSFASRKGSKGEFLGFQTSRAHMYDQSVPERMKWLNEYLRLYQDFSVQQSTNSDREKQSSFYLTYGIDVHYPNHARKIHAPVFEALLNRFSQAHQLPSRDREMLGDLIAHHMEFGADFSQVRPSRIERYIHLSSRRGYDADDFIDLLQGCLFLDHVVGSKRLNPHGYWHDPSSLIFCLKSEHDWAPHRRAQKEVAREERERKERLQLFKEAGLDGVALMDLLEMDPGSEFGLVLRRIHAAILGQGDLPKFGEPIDQELENRIAVFYQKLFSQKV
;
A
#
# COMPACT_ATOMS: atom_id res chain seq x y z
N MET A 1 -6.89 -17.59 11.65
CA MET A 1 -6.16 -17.00 10.53
C MET A 1 -7.23 -16.71 9.50
N TRP A 2 -7.77 -15.49 9.58
CA TRP A 2 -8.91 -15.08 8.77
C TRP A 2 -8.32 -14.51 7.49
N ARG A 3 -8.46 -15.27 6.40
CA ARG A 3 -8.12 -14.84 5.05
C ARG A 3 -9.45 -14.54 4.39
N PHE A 4 -9.70 -13.28 4.09
CA PHE A 4 -10.78 -12.89 3.20
C PHE A 4 -10.26 -13.14 1.78
N GLU A 5 -10.94 -14.01 1.04
CA GLU A 5 -10.70 -14.10 -0.39
C GLU A 5 -11.21 -12.79 -1.01
N SER A 6 -10.34 -12.06 -1.69
CA SER A 6 -10.71 -10.97 -2.58
C SER A 6 -11.47 -11.54 -3.80
N VAL A 7 -12.77 -11.82 -3.67
CA VAL A 7 -13.57 -12.38 -4.76
C VAL A 7 -14.23 -11.27 -5.57
N HIS A 8 -13.41 -10.47 -6.25
CA HIS A 8 -13.92 -9.38 -7.09
C HIS A 8 -14.63 -9.90 -8.34
N GLU A 9 -15.93 -9.63 -8.43
CA GLU A 9 -16.62 -9.61 -9.72
C GLU A 9 -15.91 -8.55 -10.56
N ARG A 10 -15.23 -8.95 -11.64
CA ARG A 10 -14.35 -8.06 -12.43
C ARG A 10 -15.15 -6.86 -12.93
N LEU A 11 -15.02 -5.72 -12.24
CA LEU A 11 -15.70 -4.49 -12.57
C LEU A 11 -15.02 -3.80 -13.76
N GLN A 12 -15.71 -2.81 -14.31
CA GLN A 12 -15.09 -1.87 -15.25
C GLN A 12 -13.92 -1.18 -14.55
N THR A 13 -12.74 -1.26 -15.16
CA THR A 13 -11.52 -0.67 -14.61
C THR A 13 -11.60 0.85 -14.55
N ARG A 14 -10.87 1.44 -13.61
CA ARG A 14 -10.73 2.89 -13.44
C ARG A 14 -9.27 3.29 -13.40
N PHE A 15 -8.92 4.45 -13.94
CA PHE A 15 -7.56 4.96 -13.85
C PHE A 15 -7.20 5.27 -12.38
N LEU A 16 -5.92 5.11 -12.03
CA LEU A 16 -5.41 5.34 -10.67
C LEU A 16 -5.85 6.69 -10.09
N ASP A 17 -5.74 7.77 -10.88
CA ASP A 17 -6.16 9.11 -10.46
C ASP A 17 -7.67 9.24 -10.21
N GLU A 18 -8.50 8.42 -10.86
CA GLU A 18 -9.95 8.38 -10.59
C GLU A 18 -10.24 7.64 -9.28
N VAL A 19 -9.55 6.52 -9.05
CA VAL A 19 -9.67 5.74 -7.82
C VAL A 19 -9.21 6.58 -6.61
N ILE A 20 -8.04 7.21 -6.69
CA ILE A 20 -7.52 8.05 -5.61
C ILE A 20 -8.45 9.24 -5.35
N ARG A 21 -8.99 9.90 -6.39
CA ARG A 21 -9.97 11.00 -6.20
C ARG A 21 -11.25 10.53 -5.54
N TRP A 22 -11.67 9.29 -5.77
CA TRP A 22 -12.81 8.71 -5.08
C TRP A 22 -12.48 8.45 -3.59
N VAL A 23 -11.32 7.85 -3.29
CA VAL A 23 -10.83 7.65 -1.91
C VAL A 23 -10.73 8.98 -1.14
N GLU A 24 -10.15 10.01 -1.76
CA GLU A 24 -10.03 11.36 -1.16
C GLU A 24 -11.38 11.99 -0.79
N ARG A 25 -12.47 11.59 -1.46
CA ARG A 25 -13.82 12.13 -1.27
C ARG A 25 -14.70 11.24 -0.39
N ASP A 26 -14.26 10.03 -0.09
CA ASP A 26 -14.96 9.14 0.82
C ASP A 26 -14.77 9.66 2.25
N GLU A 27 -15.85 10.22 2.80
CA GLU A 27 -15.85 10.83 4.13
C GLU A 27 -15.54 9.82 5.24
N HIS A 28 -15.93 8.55 5.07
CA HIS A 28 -15.67 7.50 6.04
C HIS A 28 -14.17 7.17 6.09
N LEU A 29 -13.57 6.87 4.93
CA LEU A 29 -12.15 6.53 4.82
C LEU A 29 -11.27 7.72 5.25
N SER A 30 -11.58 8.91 4.75
CA SER A 30 -10.84 10.12 5.07
C SER A 30 -10.99 10.53 6.55
N GLY A 31 -12.18 10.34 7.13
CA GLY A 31 -12.45 10.55 8.55
C GLY A 31 -11.69 9.57 9.43
N HIS A 32 -11.69 8.29 9.08
CA HIS A 32 -10.95 7.24 9.79
C HIS A 32 -9.44 7.52 9.78
N ALA A 33 -8.86 7.83 8.61
CA ALA A 33 -7.46 8.20 8.46
C ALA A 33 -7.09 9.42 9.33
N ARG A 34 -7.92 10.47 9.30
CA ARG A 34 -7.72 11.66 10.13
C ARG A 34 -7.74 11.32 11.62
N SER A 35 -8.73 10.57 12.09
CA SER A 35 -8.84 10.21 13.51
C SER A 35 -7.62 9.41 14.00
N LEU A 36 -7.08 8.52 13.18
CA LEU A 36 -5.87 7.77 13.51
C LEU A 36 -4.65 8.70 13.62
N ILE A 37 -4.46 9.61 12.67
CA ILE A 37 -3.36 10.58 12.70
C ILE A 37 -3.48 11.52 13.91
N GLU A 38 -4.67 12.03 14.19
CA GLU A 38 -4.93 12.92 15.34
C GLU A 38 -4.69 12.20 16.67
N ALA A 39 -5.11 10.94 16.79
CA ALA A 39 -4.83 10.11 17.96
C ALA A 39 -3.32 9.92 18.15
N ALA A 40 -2.58 9.60 17.07
CA ALA A 40 -1.12 9.48 17.10
C ALA A 40 -0.45 10.79 17.52
N ALA A 41 -0.88 11.93 16.98
CA ALA A 41 -0.37 13.26 17.32
C ALA A 41 -0.65 13.64 18.78
N SER A 42 -1.81 13.26 19.32
CA SER A 42 -2.17 13.54 20.71
C SER A 42 -1.28 12.80 21.73
N GLN A 43 -0.75 11.64 21.33
CA GLN A 43 0.08 10.78 22.17
C GLN A 43 1.57 11.06 22.00
N GLU A 44 2.00 11.48 20.81
CA GLU A 44 3.41 11.58 20.44
C GLU A 44 3.77 12.99 19.91
N PRO A 45 4.46 13.81 20.73
CA PRO A 45 4.80 15.19 20.35
C PRO A 45 5.60 15.31 19.05
N LEU A 46 6.44 14.32 18.74
CA LEU A 46 7.21 14.30 17.50
C LEU A 46 6.33 14.14 16.26
N ILE A 47 5.26 13.35 16.36
CA ILE A 47 4.25 13.22 15.30
C ILE A 47 3.49 14.53 15.17
N ALA A 48 3.01 15.11 16.28
CA ALA A 48 2.30 16.40 16.24
C ALA A 48 3.12 17.52 15.58
N GLN A 49 4.44 17.51 15.75
CA GLN A 49 5.34 18.42 15.06
C GLN A 49 5.52 18.05 13.59
N SER A 50 5.79 16.77 13.27
CA SER A 50 6.05 16.33 11.90
C SER A 50 4.88 16.58 10.97
N LEU A 51 3.64 16.48 11.45
CA LEU A 51 2.44 16.73 10.64
C LEU A 51 2.37 18.14 10.04
N LYS A 52 3.08 19.10 10.63
CA LYS A 52 3.14 20.48 10.14
C LYS A 52 4.26 20.71 9.12
N THR A 53 5.03 19.68 8.79
CA THR A 53 6.15 19.79 7.84
C THR A 53 5.60 20.22 6.48
N PRO A 54 6.03 21.37 5.92
CA PRO A 54 5.64 21.78 4.58
C PRO A 54 6.03 20.73 3.55
N GLN A 55 5.21 20.54 2.52
CA GLN A 55 5.46 19.60 1.43
C GLN A 55 5.76 20.32 0.10
N ASP A 56 6.75 19.81 -0.65
CA ASP A 56 7.09 20.33 -1.98
C ASP A 56 6.06 19.86 -3.02
N ILE A 57 5.25 20.80 -3.52
CA ILE A 57 4.14 20.53 -4.44
C ILE A 57 4.54 19.79 -5.73
N ARG A 58 5.82 19.83 -6.14
CA ARG A 58 6.26 19.08 -7.33
C ARG A 58 6.12 17.58 -7.14
N TYR A 59 6.25 17.11 -5.91
CA TYR A 59 6.23 15.69 -5.54
C TYR A 59 5.08 15.34 -4.59
N HIS A 60 4.55 16.34 -3.87
CA HIS A 60 3.54 16.21 -2.82
C HIS A 60 2.43 17.27 -2.98
N ALA A 61 1.61 17.10 -3.99
CA ALA A 61 0.49 17.99 -4.33
C ALA A 61 -0.86 17.58 -3.71
N GLU A 62 -0.85 16.54 -2.87
CA GLU A 62 -2.01 16.07 -2.12
C GLU A 62 -2.48 17.13 -1.11
N GLY A 63 -1.56 17.89 -0.53
CA GLY A 63 -1.81 19.04 0.33
C GLY A 63 -0.52 19.72 0.82
N PRO A 64 -0.63 20.85 1.55
CA PRO A 64 0.52 21.69 1.90
C PRO A 64 1.45 21.10 2.96
N VAL A 65 1.02 20.12 3.75
CA VAL A 65 1.79 19.60 4.88
C VAL A 65 1.78 18.07 4.94
N LEU A 66 2.70 17.49 5.72
CA LEU A 66 2.83 16.04 5.88
C LEU A 66 1.54 15.35 6.32
N PHE A 67 0.67 16.03 7.06
CA PHE A 67 -0.65 15.50 7.40
C PHE A 67 -1.44 15.01 6.17
N ASP A 68 -1.45 15.77 5.09
CA ASP A 68 -2.24 15.45 3.90
C ASP A 68 -1.70 14.20 3.18
N HIS A 69 -0.37 14.07 3.14
CA HIS A 69 0.34 12.89 2.64
C HIS A 69 -0.03 11.63 3.42
N LEU A 70 0.08 11.67 4.75
CA LEU A 70 -0.25 10.52 5.60
C LEU A 70 -1.75 10.18 5.53
N GLN A 71 -2.62 11.19 5.45
CA GLN A 71 -4.06 10.98 5.36
C GLN A 71 -4.42 10.23 4.08
N LEU A 72 -3.82 10.60 2.94
CA LEU A 72 -4.06 9.93 1.66
C LEU A 72 -3.61 8.46 1.68
N MET A 73 -2.41 8.20 2.19
CA MET A 73 -1.87 6.84 2.32
C MET A 73 -2.78 5.96 3.19
N LEU A 74 -3.19 6.46 4.36
CA LEU A 74 -4.05 5.71 5.29
C LEU A 74 -5.45 5.50 4.71
N ALA A 75 -6.06 6.52 4.11
CA ALA A 75 -7.39 6.40 3.50
C ALA A 75 -7.39 5.33 2.39
N PHE A 76 -6.32 5.26 1.60
CA PHE A 76 -6.17 4.24 0.57
C PHE A 76 -5.92 2.85 1.15
N LEU A 77 -5.06 2.72 2.17
CA LEU A 77 -4.86 1.46 2.87
C LEU A 77 -6.19 0.93 3.43
N PHE A 78 -6.99 1.79 4.06
CA PHE A 78 -8.32 1.43 4.52
C PHE A 78 -9.27 1.05 3.38
N ALA A 79 -9.21 1.73 2.23
CA ALA A 79 -10.01 1.34 1.08
C ALA A 79 -9.70 -0.10 0.62
N VAL A 80 -8.42 -0.50 0.65
CA VAL A 80 -8.00 -1.88 0.32
C VAL A 80 -8.46 -2.87 1.39
N VAL A 81 -8.26 -2.53 2.66
CA VAL A 81 -8.58 -3.40 3.81
C VAL A 81 -10.09 -3.61 3.97
N GLU A 82 -10.90 -2.58 3.69
CA GLU A 82 -12.35 -2.63 3.71
C GLU A 82 -12.94 -3.16 2.39
N GLU A 83 -12.11 -3.67 1.48
CA GLU A 83 -12.50 -4.24 0.18
C GLU A 83 -13.37 -3.30 -0.68
N LYS A 84 -13.13 -1.99 -0.53
CA LYS A 84 -13.80 -0.97 -1.35
C LYS A 84 -13.08 -0.76 -2.68
N ILE A 85 -11.80 -1.10 -2.75
CA ILE A 85 -10.99 -1.03 -3.94
C ILE A 85 -10.11 -2.27 -4.05
N HIS A 86 -9.87 -2.67 -5.30
CA HIS A 86 -9.00 -3.78 -5.62
C HIS A 86 -7.93 -3.29 -6.56
N LEU A 87 -6.68 -3.64 -6.26
CA LEU A 87 -5.55 -3.16 -7.03
C LEU A 87 -5.67 -3.63 -8.48
N ILE A 88 -6.20 -4.83 -8.70
CA ILE A 88 -6.38 -5.38 -10.03
C ILE A 88 -7.42 -4.61 -10.90
N ASP A 89 -8.31 -3.83 -10.27
CA ASP A 89 -9.32 -3.01 -10.96
C ASP A 89 -8.78 -1.63 -11.38
N ILE A 90 -7.56 -1.29 -10.97
CA ILE A 90 -6.86 -0.10 -11.42
C ILE A 90 -6.33 -0.33 -12.84
N GLU A 91 -6.67 0.54 -13.77
CA GLU A 91 -6.41 0.37 -15.21
C GLU A 91 -4.92 0.19 -15.52
N GLU A 92 -4.04 0.95 -14.86
CA GLU A 92 -2.59 0.86 -15.03
C GLU A 92 -2.06 -0.52 -14.62
N PHE A 93 -2.62 -1.13 -13.57
CA PHE A 93 -2.26 -2.46 -13.09
C PHE A 93 -2.93 -3.55 -13.95
N ARG A 94 -4.19 -3.39 -14.36
CA ARG A 94 -4.88 -4.31 -15.27
C ARG A 94 -4.22 -4.44 -16.64
N ARG A 95 -3.57 -3.37 -17.11
CA ARG A 95 -2.79 -3.36 -18.36
C ARG A 95 -1.46 -4.11 -18.25
N LEU A 96 -0.98 -4.37 -17.03
CA LEU A 96 0.25 -5.10 -16.78
C LEU A 96 -0.01 -6.61 -16.93
N LYS A 97 -0.23 -7.05 -18.17
CA LYS A 97 -0.59 -8.44 -18.49
C LYS A 97 0.45 -9.41 -17.98
N GLY A 98 -0.02 -10.44 -17.29
CA GLY A 98 0.82 -11.42 -16.64
C GLY A 98 1.34 -10.97 -15.27
N TYR A 99 0.91 -9.87 -14.68
CA TYR A 99 1.30 -9.53 -13.29
C TYR A 99 0.11 -9.57 -12.33
N GLU A 100 -1.00 -10.17 -12.75
CA GLU A 100 -2.24 -10.19 -12.00
C GLU A 100 -2.03 -10.80 -10.60
N GLY A 101 -1.24 -11.87 -10.53
CA GLY A 101 -0.94 -12.54 -9.28
C GLY A 101 -0.10 -11.72 -8.32
N GLU A 102 0.94 -11.05 -8.82
CA GLU A 102 1.79 -10.17 -8.03
C GLU A 102 1.01 -8.95 -7.51
N ILE A 103 0.04 -8.45 -8.28
CA ILE A 103 -0.85 -7.37 -7.86
C ILE A 103 -1.79 -7.83 -6.75
N GLU A 104 -2.38 -9.04 -6.89
CA GLU A 104 -3.22 -9.65 -5.86
C GLU A 104 -2.42 -9.98 -4.58
N GLU A 105 -1.19 -10.47 -4.70
CA GLU A 105 -0.28 -10.71 -3.57
C GLU A 105 0.05 -9.41 -2.82
N LEU A 106 0.30 -8.31 -3.54
CA LEU A 106 0.51 -7.00 -2.92
C LEU A 106 -0.74 -6.52 -2.17
N GLU A 107 -1.93 -6.72 -2.73
CA GLU A 107 -3.20 -6.39 -2.07
C GLU A 107 -3.37 -7.19 -0.77
N GLU A 108 -3.19 -8.51 -0.83
CA GLU A 108 -3.29 -9.39 0.32
C GLU A 108 -2.22 -9.07 1.38
N LEU A 109 -0.99 -8.74 0.97
CA LEU A 109 0.04 -8.28 1.89
C LEU A 109 -0.41 -7.03 2.66
N LEU A 110 -1.02 -6.05 1.99
CA LEU A 110 -1.53 -4.84 2.63
C LEU A 110 -2.61 -5.18 3.67
N LYS A 111 -3.50 -6.15 3.36
CA LYS A 111 -4.56 -6.64 4.26
C LYS A 111 -4.02 -7.46 5.44
N GLU A 112 -3.01 -8.31 5.21
CA GLU A 112 -2.43 -9.15 6.26
C GLU A 112 -1.51 -8.34 7.19
N GLN A 113 -0.87 -7.28 6.68
CA GLN A 113 0.15 -6.50 7.39
C GLN A 113 -0.29 -5.06 7.71
N VAL A 114 -1.58 -4.83 7.94
CA VAL A 114 -2.15 -3.48 8.20
C VAL A 114 -1.41 -2.75 9.33
N SER A 115 -1.16 -3.44 10.45
CA SER A 115 -0.43 -2.87 11.59
C SER A 115 0.99 -2.41 11.21
N PHE A 116 1.67 -3.16 10.33
CA PHE A 116 3.00 -2.81 9.85
C PHE A 116 2.94 -1.52 9.03
N PHE A 117 2.01 -1.46 8.08
CA PHE A 117 1.86 -0.32 7.19
C PHE A 117 1.34 0.92 7.92
N HIS A 118 0.52 0.79 8.96
CA HIS A 118 0.18 1.92 9.85
C HIS A 118 1.42 2.55 10.47
N VAL A 119 2.31 1.74 11.04
CA VAL A 119 3.54 2.26 11.66
C VAL A 119 4.46 2.84 10.60
N PHE A 120 4.58 2.20 9.43
CA PHE A 120 5.31 2.75 8.28
C PHE A 120 4.80 4.15 7.92
N ILE A 121 3.51 4.29 7.65
CA ILE A 121 2.90 5.57 7.24
C ILE A 121 3.20 6.63 8.30
N LEU A 122 2.91 6.37 9.58
CA LEU A 122 3.08 7.35 10.64
C LEU A 122 4.54 7.77 10.89
N CYS A 123 5.51 6.88 10.65
CA CYS A 123 6.90 7.10 11.04
C CYS A 123 7.87 7.40 9.90
N HIS A 124 7.59 6.97 8.65
CA HIS A 124 8.61 6.98 7.57
C HIS A 124 9.19 8.37 7.31
N ASP A 125 8.34 9.39 7.43
CA ASP A 125 8.64 10.79 7.16
C ASP A 125 8.75 11.68 8.39
N ALA A 126 8.67 11.11 9.60
CA ALA A 126 8.72 11.89 10.84
C ALA A 126 9.99 12.77 10.94
N ALA A 127 11.08 12.33 10.32
CA ALA A 127 12.35 13.04 10.30
C ALA A 127 12.45 14.16 9.25
N LYS A 128 11.44 14.37 8.39
CA LYS A 128 11.38 15.52 7.47
C LYS A 128 11.40 16.84 8.25
N TRP A 129 10.67 16.92 9.38
CA TRP A 129 10.60 18.12 10.22
C TRP A 129 11.97 18.68 10.65
N PRO A 130 12.85 17.93 11.36
CA PRO A 130 14.16 18.44 11.76
C PRO A 130 15.21 18.42 10.64
N SER A 131 14.87 17.97 9.43
CA SER A 131 15.76 18.01 8.27
C SER A 131 15.40 19.08 7.25
N VAL A 132 14.26 19.76 7.42
CA VAL A 132 13.75 20.73 6.44
C VAL A 132 14.79 21.79 6.09
N SER A 133 14.88 22.09 4.80
CA SER A 133 15.66 23.17 4.24
C SER A 133 14.93 23.77 3.05
N PHE A 134 15.24 25.02 2.72
CA PHE A 134 14.52 25.79 1.71
C PHE A 134 15.49 26.35 0.69
N ALA A 135 15.12 26.29 -0.58
CA ALA A 135 15.80 26.97 -1.67
C ALA A 135 14.78 27.75 -2.49
N SER A 136 15.19 28.82 -3.14
CA SER A 136 14.29 29.63 -3.97
C SER A 136 14.82 29.77 -5.38
N ARG A 137 13.90 29.91 -6.34
CA ARG A 137 14.25 30.18 -7.73
C ARG A 137 14.85 31.59 -7.84
N LYS A 138 15.89 31.73 -8.65
CA LYS A 138 16.52 33.03 -8.91
C LYS A 138 15.48 34.04 -9.44
N GLY A 139 15.44 35.22 -8.84
CA GLY A 139 14.50 36.30 -9.13
C GLY A 139 13.10 36.11 -8.52
N SER A 140 12.85 35.07 -7.73
CA SER A 140 11.55 34.86 -7.08
C SER A 140 11.36 35.73 -5.85
N LYS A 141 10.11 35.88 -5.39
CA LYS A 141 9.83 36.54 -4.09
C LYS A 141 10.47 35.78 -2.92
N GLY A 142 10.55 34.44 -2.99
CA GLY A 142 11.22 33.62 -1.99
C GLY A 142 12.70 33.94 -1.84
N GLU A 143 13.42 34.14 -2.96
CA GLU A 143 14.83 34.56 -2.93
C GLU A 143 14.96 35.94 -2.28
N PHE A 144 14.10 36.90 -2.65
CA PHE A 144 14.08 38.24 -2.05
C PHE A 144 13.80 38.21 -0.53
N LEU A 145 12.98 37.27 -0.08
CA LEU A 145 12.69 37.03 1.34
C LEU A 145 13.78 36.22 2.07
N GLY A 146 14.81 35.78 1.36
CA GLY A 146 15.99 35.13 1.94
C GLY A 146 15.91 33.60 2.08
N PHE A 147 14.91 32.94 1.48
CA PHE A 147 14.82 31.47 1.46
C PHE A 147 15.87 30.86 0.52
N GLN A 148 17.14 30.97 0.88
CA GLN A 148 18.29 30.67 0.04
C GLN A 148 19.28 29.73 0.75
N THR A 149 18.95 28.44 0.82
CA THR A 149 19.94 27.41 1.16
C THR A 149 20.48 26.83 -0.15
N SER A 150 21.75 27.09 -0.45
CA SER A 150 22.40 26.43 -1.58
C SER A 150 22.33 24.91 -1.40
N ARG A 151 22.09 24.16 -2.49
CA ARG A 151 22.09 22.69 -2.47
C ARG A 151 23.37 22.12 -1.87
N ALA A 152 24.52 22.78 -2.08
CA ALA A 152 25.80 22.36 -1.53
C ALA A 152 25.86 22.46 0.00
N HIS A 153 25.05 23.32 0.62
CA HIS A 153 25.06 23.62 2.05
C HIS A 153 23.81 23.14 2.79
N MET A 154 22.90 22.39 2.15
CA MET A 154 21.69 21.87 2.78
C MET A 154 22.00 20.97 3.99
N TYR A 155 23.16 20.33 3.98
CA TYR A 155 23.65 19.47 5.07
C TYR A 155 24.28 20.25 6.22
N ASP A 156 24.77 21.47 5.95
CA ASP A 156 25.60 22.26 6.86
C ASP A 156 24.78 23.06 7.89
N GLN A 157 23.50 23.30 7.63
CA GLN A 157 22.65 24.10 8.51
C GLN A 157 22.46 23.46 9.89
N SER A 158 22.47 24.28 10.93
CA SER A 158 22.17 23.84 12.30
C SER A 158 20.67 23.63 12.50
N VAL A 159 20.27 22.81 13.49
CA VAL A 159 18.84 22.60 13.81
C VAL A 159 18.12 23.93 14.16
N PRO A 160 18.68 24.83 15.00
CA PRO A 160 18.01 26.10 15.29
C PRO A 160 17.76 26.97 14.06
N GLU A 161 18.69 26.97 13.10
CA GLU A 161 18.53 27.72 11.85
C GLU A 161 17.43 27.13 10.95
N ARG A 162 17.38 25.81 10.82
CA ARG A 162 16.28 25.11 10.11
C ARG A 162 14.93 25.44 10.72
N MET A 163 14.83 25.39 12.05
CA MET A 163 13.60 25.71 12.77
C MET A 163 13.17 27.18 12.61
N LYS A 164 14.13 28.12 12.55
CA LYS A 164 13.84 29.53 12.26
C LYS A 164 13.20 29.69 10.88
N TRP A 165 13.80 29.12 9.84
CA TRP A 165 13.29 29.22 8.48
C TRP A 165 11.96 28.49 8.29
N LEU A 166 11.79 27.35 8.96
CA LEU A 166 10.53 26.62 8.98
C LEU A 166 9.40 27.47 9.57
N ASN A 167 9.62 28.11 10.71
CA ASN A 167 8.63 28.98 11.33
C ASN A 167 8.30 30.18 10.42
N GLU A 168 9.29 30.75 9.74
CA GLU A 168 9.08 31.85 8.80
C GLU A 168 8.29 31.39 7.56
N TYR A 169 8.57 30.20 7.03
CA TYR A 169 7.80 29.60 5.95
C TYR A 169 6.33 29.41 6.36
N LEU A 170 6.09 28.80 7.53
CA LEU A 170 4.75 28.50 8.01
C LEU A 170 3.94 29.78 8.23
N ARG A 171 4.56 30.82 8.80
CA ARG A 171 3.95 32.14 8.96
C ARG A 171 3.58 32.74 7.60
N LEU A 172 4.51 32.73 6.66
CA LEU A 172 4.30 33.26 5.31
C LEU A 172 3.19 32.52 4.57
N TYR A 173 3.13 31.20 4.67
CA TYR A 173 2.08 30.37 4.06
C TYR A 173 0.72 30.63 4.71
N GLN A 174 0.66 30.76 6.03
CA GLN A 174 -0.56 31.09 6.75
C GLN A 174 -1.11 32.46 6.33
N ASP A 175 -0.26 33.49 6.32
CA ASP A 175 -0.62 34.85 5.90
C ASP A 175 -1.16 34.86 4.46
N PHE A 176 -0.51 34.13 3.55
CA PHE A 176 -0.97 33.98 2.16
C PHE A 176 -2.30 33.23 2.07
N SER A 177 -2.47 32.16 2.84
CA SER A 177 -3.67 31.31 2.81
C SER A 177 -4.92 32.04 3.31
N VAL A 178 -4.78 32.93 4.30
CA VAL A 178 -5.87 33.79 4.78
C VAL A 178 -6.34 34.77 3.69
N GLN A 179 -5.39 35.29 2.89
CA GLN A 179 -5.72 36.19 1.76
C GLN A 179 -6.39 35.45 0.59
N GLN A 180 -6.23 34.13 0.50
CA GLN A 180 -6.78 33.26 -0.54
C GLN A 180 -7.91 32.35 0.03
N SER A 181 -8.76 32.89 0.90
CA SER A 181 -9.72 32.12 1.69
C SER A 181 -10.77 31.34 0.88
N THR A 182 -11.05 31.75 -0.36
CA THR A 182 -12.01 31.07 -1.26
C THR A 182 -11.43 29.86 -1.98
N ASN A 183 -10.11 29.73 -2.03
CA ASN A 183 -9.44 28.66 -2.78
C ASN A 183 -9.40 27.37 -1.95
N SER A 184 -9.39 26.22 -2.63
CA SER A 184 -9.06 24.94 -2.00
C SER A 184 -7.60 24.93 -1.55
N ASP A 185 -7.25 24.03 -0.61
CA ASP A 185 -5.88 24.00 -0.07
C ASP A 185 -4.82 23.66 -1.13
N ARG A 186 -5.18 22.85 -2.13
CA ARG A 186 -4.33 22.56 -3.30
C ARG A 186 -4.09 23.79 -4.17
N GLU A 187 -5.14 24.57 -4.42
CA GLU A 187 -5.04 25.82 -5.17
C GLU A 187 -4.22 26.86 -4.41
N LYS A 188 -4.36 26.92 -3.08
CA LYS A 188 -3.52 27.77 -2.21
C LYS A 188 -2.06 27.34 -2.29
N GLN A 189 -1.75 26.04 -2.13
CA GLN A 189 -0.39 25.51 -2.23
C GLN A 189 0.24 25.83 -3.59
N SER A 190 -0.49 25.59 -4.69
CA SER A 190 -0.03 25.88 -6.05
C SER A 190 0.23 27.37 -6.27
N SER A 191 -0.72 28.22 -5.88
CA SER A 191 -0.59 29.67 -6.01
C SER A 191 0.55 30.21 -5.15
N PHE A 192 0.75 29.67 -3.94
CA PHE A 192 1.87 30.01 -3.07
C PHE A 192 3.20 29.66 -3.74
N TYR A 193 3.32 28.44 -4.26
CA TYR A 193 4.52 28.00 -4.97
C TYR A 193 4.83 28.86 -6.19
N LEU A 194 3.83 29.18 -7.01
CA LEU A 194 4.01 30.05 -8.19
C LEU A 194 4.37 31.49 -7.81
N THR A 195 3.85 32.00 -6.68
CA THR A 195 4.09 33.36 -6.21
C THR A 195 5.48 33.51 -5.57
N TYR A 196 5.87 32.57 -4.72
CA TYR A 196 7.10 32.66 -3.93
C TYR A 196 8.26 31.88 -4.52
N GLY A 197 8.00 30.81 -5.28
CA GLY A 197 9.05 29.99 -5.90
C GLY A 197 10.01 29.38 -4.89
N ILE A 198 9.50 28.99 -3.71
CA ILE A 198 10.25 28.33 -2.63
C ILE A 198 10.10 26.82 -2.82
N ASP A 199 11.23 26.14 -3.01
CA ASP A 199 11.37 24.70 -3.00
C ASP A 199 11.69 24.21 -1.57
N VAL A 200 11.10 23.08 -1.16
CA VAL A 200 11.28 22.49 0.17
C VAL A 200 12.06 21.17 0.03
N HIS A 201 13.02 20.94 0.92
CA HIS A 201 13.91 19.80 0.84
C HIS A 201 14.14 19.15 2.21
N TYR A 202 14.33 17.83 2.22
CA TYR A 202 14.50 17.02 3.45
C TYR A 202 15.77 16.16 3.37
N PRO A 203 16.97 16.76 3.38
CA PRO A 203 18.24 16.05 3.26
C PRO A 203 18.37 14.91 4.28
N ASN A 204 18.60 13.69 3.76
CA ASN A 204 18.84 12.47 4.52
C ASN A 204 17.78 12.13 5.58
N HIS A 205 16.54 12.62 5.45
CA HIS A 205 15.49 12.40 6.45
C HIS A 205 15.25 10.90 6.71
N ALA A 206 15.17 10.08 5.65
CA ALA A 206 15.01 8.63 5.76
C ALA A 206 16.05 7.98 6.69
N ARG A 207 17.33 8.34 6.54
CA ARG A 207 18.43 7.79 7.36
C ARG A 207 18.41 8.24 8.82
N LYS A 208 17.70 9.33 9.14
CA LYS A 208 17.57 9.80 10.52
C LYS A 208 16.70 8.89 11.38
N ILE A 209 16.00 7.91 10.80
CA ILE A 209 15.24 6.91 11.56
C ILE A 209 16.10 6.19 12.61
N HIS A 210 17.41 6.05 12.37
CA HIS A 210 18.38 5.45 13.30
C HIS A 210 18.88 6.40 14.40
N ALA A 211 18.44 7.67 14.42
CA ALA A 211 18.75 8.54 15.55
C ALA A 211 17.92 8.08 16.77
N PRO A 212 18.46 8.14 18.01
CA PRO A 212 17.81 7.55 19.19
C PRO A 212 16.36 8.02 19.41
N VAL A 213 16.06 9.27 19.05
CA VAL A 213 14.72 9.85 19.18
C VAL A 213 13.69 9.19 18.25
N PHE A 214 14.11 8.83 17.03
CA PHE A 214 13.25 8.22 16.02
C PHE A 214 13.20 6.69 16.18
N GLU A 215 14.29 6.05 16.61
CA GLU A 215 14.24 4.64 17.02
C GLU A 215 13.30 4.43 18.21
N ALA A 216 13.34 5.34 19.19
CA ALA A 216 12.41 5.29 20.32
C ALA A 216 10.96 5.51 19.89
N LEU A 217 10.72 6.43 18.95
CA LEU A 217 9.40 6.65 18.34
C LEU A 217 8.89 5.38 17.65
N LEU A 218 9.70 4.81 16.76
CA LEU A 218 9.39 3.57 16.05
C LEU A 218 9.09 2.45 17.03
N ASN A 219 9.90 2.29 18.08
CA ASN A 219 9.68 1.27 19.10
C ASN A 219 8.33 1.44 19.82
N ARG A 220 7.94 2.66 20.20
CA ARG A 220 6.64 2.91 20.86
C ARG A 220 5.47 2.59 19.94
N PHE A 221 5.53 3.01 18.66
CA PHE A 221 4.48 2.69 17.70
C PHE A 221 4.40 1.21 17.37
N SER A 222 5.54 0.53 17.18
CA SER A 222 5.60 -0.92 16.97
C SER A 222 5.01 -1.67 18.16
N GLN A 223 5.31 -1.26 19.40
CA GLN A 223 4.70 -1.86 20.60
C GLN A 223 3.19 -1.62 20.66
N ALA A 224 2.72 -0.40 20.38
CA ALA A 224 1.30 -0.07 20.36
C ALA A 224 0.51 -0.88 19.31
N HIS A 225 1.16 -1.22 18.19
CA HIS A 225 0.60 -2.02 17.10
C HIS A 225 0.93 -3.52 17.20
N GLN A 226 1.52 -3.95 18.32
CA GLN A 226 1.89 -5.34 18.60
C GLN A 226 2.80 -5.97 17.54
N LEU A 227 3.65 -5.16 16.90
CA LEU A 227 4.60 -5.66 15.91
C LEU A 227 5.71 -6.48 16.59
N PRO A 228 6.02 -7.68 16.08
CA PRO A 228 7.19 -8.44 16.50
C PRO A 228 8.48 -7.62 16.37
N SER A 229 9.48 -7.94 17.21
CA SER A 229 10.78 -7.25 17.17
C SER A 229 11.46 -7.32 15.80
N ARG A 230 11.32 -8.46 15.09
CA ARG A 230 11.82 -8.65 13.72
C ARG A 230 11.22 -7.62 12.78
N ASP A 231 9.90 -7.45 12.82
CA ASP A 231 9.16 -6.56 11.93
C ASP A 231 9.48 -5.10 12.21
N ARG A 232 9.68 -4.73 13.49
CA ARG A 232 10.18 -3.40 13.86
C ARG A 232 11.55 -3.11 13.24
N GLU A 233 12.49 -4.05 13.31
CA GLU A 233 13.83 -3.86 12.73
C GLU A 233 13.77 -3.76 11.21
N MET A 234 12.99 -4.64 10.58
CA MET A 234 12.74 -4.61 9.15
C MET A 234 12.11 -3.27 8.72
N LEU A 235 11.12 -2.80 9.46
CA LEU A 235 10.47 -1.52 9.22
C LEU A 235 11.45 -0.35 9.32
N GLY A 236 12.37 -0.38 10.28
CA GLY A 236 13.45 0.61 10.40
C GLY A 236 14.33 0.66 9.14
N ASP A 237 14.70 -0.50 8.59
CA ASP A 237 15.47 -0.56 7.34
C ASP A 237 14.64 -0.14 6.11
N LEU A 238 13.36 -0.53 6.03
CA LEU A 238 12.47 -0.07 4.94
C LEU A 238 12.30 1.45 4.96
N ILE A 239 12.09 2.05 6.14
CA ILE A 239 12.04 3.51 6.30
C ILE A 239 13.39 4.13 5.92
N ALA A 240 14.52 3.55 6.32
CA ALA A 240 15.83 4.10 6.01
C ALA A 240 16.15 4.13 4.50
N HIS A 241 15.48 3.28 3.72
CA HIS A 241 15.70 3.11 2.29
C HIS A 241 14.53 3.53 1.40
N HIS A 242 13.40 4.02 1.94
CA HIS A 242 12.19 4.30 1.15
C HIS A 242 12.42 5.27 -0.03
N MET A 243 13.24 6.31 0.16
CA MET A 243 13.63 7.22 -0.92
C MET A 243 14.49 6.56 -2.00
N GLU A 244 15.29 5.55 -1.62
CA GLU A 244 16.14 4.82 -2.56
C GLU A 244 15.32 3.89 -3.44
N PHE A 245 14.20 3.33 -2.94
CA PHE A 245 13.32 2.46 -3.71
C PHE A 245 12.81 3.18 -4.97
N GLY A 246 12.27 4.40 -4.82
CA GLY A 246 11.79 5.20 -5.95
C GLY A 246 12.89 5.53 -6.96
N ALA A 247 14.12 5.81 -6.49
CA ALA A 247 15.26 6.07 -7.38
C ALA A 247 15.78 4.81 -8.08
N ASP A 248 15.88 3.70 -7.35
CA ASP A 248 16.41 2.44 -7.86
C ASP A 248 15.47 1.81 -8.89
N PHE A 249 14.16 1.96 -8.71
CA PHE A 249 13.12 1.48 -9.63
C PHE A 249 12.50 2.62 -10.47
N SER A 250 13.25 3.68 -10.75
CA SER A 250 12.88 4.69 -11.77
C SER A 250 12.86 4.12 -13.21
N GLN A 251 13.42 2.93 -13.38
CA GLN A 251 13.39 2.09 -14.58
C GLN A 251 13.53 0.63 -14.13
N VAL A 252 13.32 -0.34 -15.04
CA VAL A 252 13.58 -1.76 -14.75
C VAL A 252 15.08 -1.98 -14.49
N ARG A 253 15.43 -2.49 -13.30
CA ARG A 253 16.80 -2.75 -12.83
C ARG A 253 16.87 -4.01 -11.95
N PRO A 254 17.03 -5.21 -12.54
CA PRO A 254 17.07 -6.48 -11.80
C PRO A 254 18.19 -6.56 -10.75
N SER A 255 19.35 -5.93 -11.02
CA SER A 255 20.47 -5.87 -10.07
C SER A 255 20.17 -5.12 -8.77
N ARG A 256 19.10 -4.31 -8.73
CA ARG A 256 18.66 -3.65 -7.50
C ARG A 256 17.92 -4.61 -6.57
N ILE A 257 17.28 -5.65 -7.10
CA ILE A 257 16.68 -6.72 -6.28
C ILE A 257 17.77 -7.46 -5.51
N GLU A 258 18.87 -7.83 -6.18
CA GLU A 258 20.03 -8.46 -5.53
C GLU A 258 20.59 -7.64 -4.37
N ARG A 259 20.62 -6.30 -4.50
CA ARG A 259 21.04 -5.39 -3.43
C ARG A 259 20.16 -5.53 -2.19
N TYR A 260 18.85 -5.60 -2.35
CA TYR A 260 17.91 -5.71 -1.23
C TYR A 260 17.88 -7.12 -0.64
N ILE A 261 18.10 -8.15 -1.44
CA ILE A 261 18.32 -9.52 -0.95
C ILE A 261 19.61 -9.62 -0.13
N HIS A 262 20.68 -8.95 -0.58
CA HIS A 262 21.91 -8.89 0.20
C HIS A 262 21.71 -8.15 1.52
N LEU A 263 20.95 -7.03 1.50
CA LEU A 263 20.60 -6.28 2.70
C LEU A 263 19.81 -7.15 3.69
N SER A 264 18.74 -7.81 3.24
CA SER A 264 17.91 -8.68 4.08
C SER A 264 18.73 -9.85 4.66
N SER A 265 19.54 -10.50 3.85
CA SER A 265 20.43 -11.59 4.28
C SER A 265 21.43 -11.14 5.35
N ARG A 266 22.03 -9.95 5.20
CA ARG A 266 22.97 -9.40 6.21
C ARG A 266 22.30 -9.06 7.53
N ARG A 267 21.00 -8.81 7.52
CA ARG A 267 20.19 -8.52 8.71
C ARG A 267 19.51 -9.77 9.29
N GLY A 268 19.56 -10.90 8.59
CA GLY A 268 18.92 -12.15 9.00
C GLY A 268 17.41 -12.17 8.74
N TYR A 269 16.92 -11.37 7.80
CA TYR A 269 15.52 -11.38 7.37
C TYR A 269 15.31 -12.44 6.28
N ASP A 270 14.10 -12.98 6.21
CA ASP A 270 13.64 -13.60 4.98
C ASP A 270 13.65 -12.55 3.85
N ALA A 271 14.27 -12.90 2.72
CA ALA A 271 14.47 -11.97 1.64
C ALA A 271 13.18 -11.71 0.86
N ASP A 272 12.27 -12.66 0.81
CA ASP A 272 11.03 -12.55 0.06
C ASP A 272 10.06 -11.68 0.84
N ASP A 273 9.93 -11.91 2.16
CA ASP A 273 9.18 -11.02 3.06
C ASP A 273 9.64 -9.56 2.93
N PHE A 274 10.96 -9.34 2.85
CA PHE A 274 11.54 -7.99 2.75
C PHE A 274 11.19 -7.31 1.41
N ILE A 275 11.26 -8.06 0.29
CA ILE A 275 10.93 -7.53 -1.03
C ILE A 275 9.44 -7.24 -1.15
N ASP A 276 8.59 -8.13 -0.65
CA ASP A 276 7.13 -7.95 -0.67
C ASP A 276 6.75 -6.70 0.16
N LEU A 277 7.28 -6.55 1.38
CA LEU A 277 7.04 -5.36 2.22
C LEU A 277 7.62 -4.08 1.61
N LEU A 278 8.75 -4.15 0.90
CA LEU A 278 9.31 -3.04 0.13
C LEU A 278 8.34 -2.59 -0.97
N GLN A 279 7.72 -3.53 -1.70
CA GLN A 279 6.72 -3.22 -2.73
C GLN A 279 5.48 -2.54 -2.11
N GLY A 280 5.03 -2.99 -0.94
CA GLY A 280 3.97 -2.33 -0.17
C GLY A 280 4.32 -0.90 0.21
N CYS A 281 5.52 -0.67 0.76
CA CYS A 281 6.02 0.66 1.08
C CYS A 281 6.12 1.56 -0.16
N LEU A 282 6.65 1.03 -1.27
CA LEU A 282 6.79 1.74 -2.54
C LEU A 282 5.43 2.13 -3.12
N PHE A 283 4.45 1.22 -3.04
CA PHE A 283 3.08 1.49 -3.48
C PHE A 283 2.43 2.60 -2.65
N LEU A 284 2.44 2.46 -1.33
CA LEU A 284 1.79 3.43 -0.45
C LEU A 284 2.44 4.81 -0.54
N ASP A 285 3.77 4.91 -0.52
CA ASP A 285 4.48 6.19 -0.50
C ASP A 285 4.63 6.83 -1.90
N HIS A 286 5.18 6.10 -2.87
CA HIS A 286 5.56 6.68 -4.17
C HIS A 286 4.42 6.68 -5.19
N VAL A 287 3.46 5.74 -5.08
CA VAL A 287 2.34 5.64 -6.03
C VAL A 287 1.12 6.36 -5.49
N VAL A 288 0.67 6.01 -4.29
CA VAL A 288 -0.56 6.56 -3.72
C VAL A 288 -0.32 7.88 -2.98
N GLY A 289 0.68 7.94 -2.11
CA GLY A 289 0.93 9.09 -1.25
C GLY A 289 1.58 10.28 -1.97
N SER A 290 2.20 10.07 -3.14
CA SER A 290 2.98 11.09 -3.83
C SER A 290 2.27 11.62 -5.08
N LYS A 291 1.46 12.66 -4.90
CA LYS A 291 0.77 13.33 -6.00
C LYS A 291 1.69 14.35 -6.67
N ARG A 292 1.91 14.22 -7.97
CA ARG A 292 2.81 15.13 -8.71
C ARG A 292 2.04 16.25 -9.37
N LEU A 293 2.66 17.43 -9.44
CA LEU A 293 2.19 18.56 -10.23
C LEU A 293 3.11 18.79 -11.44
N ASN A 294 2.53 18.80 -12.64
CA ASN A 294 3.20 19.21 -13.87
C ASN A 294 2.34 20.26 -14.63
N PRO A 295 2.80 20.78 -15.78
CA PRO A 295 2.01 21.76 -16.56
C PRO A 295 0.64 21.27 -17.05
N HIS A 296 0.41 19.95 -17.11
CA HIS A 296 -0.84 19.32 -17.54
C HIS A 296 -1.78 18.98 -16.38
N GLY A 297 -1.36 19.21 -15.13
CA GLY A 297 -2.17 19.02 -13.94
C GLY A 297 -1.54 18.07 -12.92
N TYR A 298 -2.41 17.48 -12.12
CA TYR A 298 -2.05 16.57 -11.04
C TYR A 298 -2.18 15.12 -11.50
N TRP A 299 -1.24 14.26 -11.11
CA TRP A 299 -1.25 12.85 -11.46
C TRP A 299 -0.44 12.00 -10.47
N HIS A 300 -0.74 10.71 -10.40
CA HIS A 300 0.02 9.71 -9.64
C HIS A 300 0.82 8.81 -10.59
N ASP A 301 2.04 8.43 -10.19
CA ASP A 301 2.97 7.68 -11.02
C ASP A 301 3.12 6.23 -10.53
N PRO A 302 2.45 5.24 -11.16
CA PRO A 302 2.62 3.83 -10.79
C PRO A 302 3.92 3.22 -11.32
N SER A 303 4.72 3.95 -12.10
CA SER A 303 5.86 3.39 -12.84
C SER A 303 6.90 2.76 -11.93
N SER A 304 7.16 3.34 -10.75
CA SER A 304 8.17 2.82 -9.82
C SER A 304 7.82 1.41 -9.33
N LEU A 305 6.56 1.18 -8.93
CA LEU A 305 6.07 -0.14 -8.56
C LEU A 305 6.11 -1.10 -9.74
N ILE A 306 5.62 -0.68 -10.91
CA ILE A 306 5.61 -1.50 -12.13
C ILE A 306 7.05 -1.93 -12.48
N PHE A 307 8.01 -1.02 -12.39
CA PHE A 307 9.42 -1.32 -12.65
C PHE A 307 10.04 -2.19 -11.56
N CYS A 308 9.61 -2.07 -10.31
CA CYS A 308 10.01 -2.97 -9.23
C CYS A 308 9.57 -4.41 -9.52
N LEU A 309 8.28 -4.63 -9.82
CA LEU A 309 7.72 -5.93 -10.17
C LEU A 309 8.42 -6.56 -11.38
N LYS A 310 8.65 -5.77 -12.44
CA LYS A 310 9.42 -6.23 -13.61
C LYS A 310 10.87 -6.59 -13.26
N SER A 311 11.51 -5.82 -12.40
CA SER A 311 12.88 -6.07 -11.98
C SER A 311 13.01 -7.36 -11.19
N GLU A 312 12.05 -7.65 -10.30
CA GLU A 312 11.99 -8.91 -9.57
C GLU A 312 11.80 -10.08 -10.52
N HIS A 313 10.85 -9.97 -11.45
CA HIS A 313 10.59 -11.00 -12.45
C HIS A 313 11.84 -11.30 -13.29
N ASP A 314 12.50 -10.27 -13.81
CA ASP A 314 13.73 -10.42 -14.61
C ASP A 314 14.91 -10.97 -13.79
N TRP A 315 14.95 -10.71 -12.48
CA TRP A 315 15.98 -11.23 -11.58
C TRP A 315 15.77 -12.72 -11.26
N ALA A 316 14.53 -13.13 -10.98
CA ALA A 316 14.19 -14.52 -10.68
C ALA A 316 12.86 -14.98 -11.30
N PRO A 317 12.84 -15.29 -12.61
CA PRO A 317 11.61 -15.68 -13.30
C PRO A 317 10.94 -16.92 -12.72
N HIS A 318 11.73 -17.84 -12.15
CA HIS A 318 11.25 -19.08 -11.54
C HIS A 318 10.40 -18.86 -10.29
N ARG A 319 10.60 -17.75 -9.56
CA ARG A 319 9.81 -17.44 -8.36
C ARG A 319 8.35 -17.21 -8.69
N ARG A 320 8.08 -16.57 -9.82
CA ARG A 320 6.72 -16.40 -10.31
C ARG A 320 6.02 -17.74 -10.54
N ALA A 321 6.69 -18.69 -11.21
CA ALA A 321 6.12 -20.02 -11.42
C ALA A 321 5.86 -20.75 -10.10
N GLN A 322 6.75 -20.59 -9.11
CA GLN A 322 6.55 -21.14 -7.76
C GLN A 322 5.36 -20.49 -7.05
N LYS A 323 5.24 -19.16 -7.14
CA LYS A 323 4.12 -18.39 -6.58
C LYS A 323 2.78 -18.77 -7.24
N GLU A 324 2.74 -18.94 -8.56
CA GLU A 324 1.57 -19.43 -9.30
C GLU A 324 1.15 -20.84 -8.81
N VAL A 325 2.09 -21.77 -8.68
CA VAL A 325 1.80 -23.11 -8.13
C VAL A 325 1.30 -23.03 -6.68
N ALA A 326 1.91 -22.20 -5.84
CA ALA A 326 1.47 -22.02 -4.46
C ALA A 326 0.06 -21.43 -4.37
N ARG A 327 -0.30 -20.52 -5.29
CA ARG A 327 -1.66 -19.97 -5.42
C ARG A 327 -2.66 -21.04 -5.82
N GLU A 328 -2.37 -21.82 -6.86
CA GLU A 328 -3.23 -22.94 -7.27
C GLU A 328 -3.41 -23.97 -6.14
N GLU A 329 -2.35 -24.28 -5.40
CA GLU A 329 -2.44 -25.17 -4.24
C GLU A 329 -3.29 -24.59 -3.10
N ARG A 330 -3.20 -23.29 -2.85
CA ARG A 330 -3.98 -22.59 -1.82
C ARG A 330 -5.46 -22.57 -2.21
N GLU A 331 -5.79 -22.11 -3.42
CA GLU A 331 -7.16 -22.10 -3.94
C GLU A 331 -7.76 -23.51 -3.93
N ARG A 332 -6.96 -24.52 -4.26
CA ARG A 332 -7.39 -25.91 -4.18
C ARG A 332 -7.69 -26.32 -2.73
N LYS A 333 -6.87 -25.94 -1.76
CA LYS A 333 -7.10 -26.24 -0.33
C LYS A 333 -8.35 -25.53 0.21
N GLU A 334 -8.53 -24.26 -0.10
CA GLU A 334 -9.70 -23.47 0.29
C GLU A 334 -10.97 -24.04 -0.32
N ARG A 335 -10.95 -24.37 -1.61
CA ARG A 335 -12.07 -25.03 -2.29
C ARG A 335 -12.39 -26.40 -1.70
N LEU A 336 -11.38 -27.21 -1.38
CA LEU A 336 -11.59 -28.50 -0.72
C LEU A 336 -12.20 -28.33 0.67
N GLN A 337 -11.82 -27.28 1.40
CA GLN A 337 -12.41 -26.94 2.68
C GLN A 337 -13.88 -26.52 2.51
N LEU A 338 -14.22 -25.70 1.50
CA LEU A 338 -15.60 -25.34 1.18
C LEU A 338 -16.45 -26.56 0.81
N PHE A 339 -15.92 -27.47 -0.02
CA PHE A 339 -16.60 -28.73 -0.33
C PHE A 339 -16.86 -29.54 0.94
N LYS A 340 -15.87 -29.67 1.83
CA LYS A 340 -16.03 -30.37 3.10
C LYS A 340 -17.09 -29.74 3.99
N GLU A 341 -17.11 -28.42 4.12
CA GLU A 341 -18.10 -27.72 4.93
C GLU A 341 -19.53 -27.80 4.38
N ALA A 342 -19.67 -28.03 3.08
CA ALA A 342 -20.94 -28.27 2.42
C ALA A 342 -21.35 -29.77 2.39
N GLY A 343 -20.54 -30.67 2.95
CA GLY A 343 -20.78 -32.13 2.87
C GLY A 343 -20.60 -32.71 1.46
N LEU A 344 -19.79 -32.05 0.65
CA LEU A 344 -19.43 -32.43 -0.72
C LEU A 344 -18.01 -33.00 -0.80
N ASP A 345 -17.37 -33.31 0.32
CA ASP A 345 -16.11 -34.05 0.34
C ASP A 345 -16.33 -35.54 0.09
N GLY A 346 -15.22 -36.25 -0.11
CA GLY A 346 -15.25 -37.67 -0.47
C GLY A 346 -16.00 -38.53 0.55
N VAL A 347 -15.88 -38.27 1.85
CA VAL A 347 -16.54 -39.10 2.87
C VAL A 347 -18.05 -38.90 2.83
N ALA A 348 -18.49 -37.64 2.90
CA ALA A 348 -19.91 -37.32 2.92
C ALA A 348 -20.64 -37.70 1.63
N LEU A 349 -19.94 -37.72 0.48
CA LEU A 349 -20.49 -38.18 -0.79
C LEU A 349 -20.44 -39.71 -0.95
N MET A 350 -19.47 -40.42 -0.37
CA MET A 350 -19.52 -41.90 -0.30
C MET A 350 -20.75 -42.34 0.48
N ASP A 351 -21.00 -41.72 1.64
CA ASP A 351 -22.15 -42.03 2.49
C ASP A 351 -23.47 -41.72 1.79
N LEU A 352 -23.57 -40.58 1.08
CA LEU A 352 -24.78 -40.18 0.35
C LEU A 352 -25.08 -41.09 -0.86
N LEU A 353 -24.03 -41.49 -1.58
CA LEU A 353 -24.16 -42.30 -2.80
C LEU A 353 -24.18 -43.81 -2.52
N GLU A 354 -23.98 -44.22 -1.26
CA GLU A 354 -23.81 -45.60 -0.83
C GLU A 354 -22.73 -46.33 -1.65
N MET A 355 -21.63 -45.62 -1.97
CA MET A 355 -20.53 -46.13 -2.79
C MET A 355 -19.30 -46.45 -1.93
N ASP A 356 -18.68 -47.59 -2.21
CA ASP A 356 -17.39 -47.97 -1.62
C ASP A 356 -16.22 -47.13 -2.18
N PRO A 357 -15.14 -46.94 -1.40
CA PRO A 357 -13.95 -46.25 -1.88
C PRO A 357 -13.30 -47.00 -3.04
N GLY A 358 -13.20 -46.36 -4.19
CA GLY A 358 -12.64 -46.97 -5.41
C GLY A 358 -12.48 -46.00 -6.57
N SER A 359 -11.92 -46.50 -7.68
CA SER A 359 -11.73 -45.71 -8.91
C SER A 359 -13.05 -45.18 -9.48
N GLU A 360 -14.14 -45.94 -9.36
CA GLU A 360 -15.48 -45.55 -9.79
C GLU A 360 -16.02 -44.37 -8.97
N PHE A 361 -15.96 -44.46 -7.64
CA PHE A 361 -16.33 -43.34 -6.77
C PHE A 361 -15.46 -42.10 -7.07
N GLY A 362 -14.15 -42.28 -7.26
CA GLY A 362 -13.24 -41.18 -7.60
C GLY A 362 -13.57 -40.49 -8.94
N LEU A 363 -14.16 -41.20 -9.90
CA LEU A 363 -14.68 -40.60 -11.14
C LEU A 363 -15.97 -39.82 -10.89
N VAL A 364 -16.89 -40.39 -10.12
CA VAL A 364 -18.15 -39.73 -9.75
C VAL A 364 -17.91 -38.45 -8.95
N LEU A 365 -17.06 -38.50 -7.93
CA LEU A 365 -16.66 -37.35 -7.12
C LEU A 365 -16.11 -36.21 -7.99
N ARG A 366 -15.22 -36.52 -8.93
CA ARG A 366 -14.67 -35.53 -9.87
C ARG A 366 -15.73 -34.92 -10.78
N ARG A 367 -16.70 -35.71 -11.24
CA ARG A 367 -17.81 -35.22 -12.08
C ARG A 367 -18.73 -34.29 -11.29
N ILE A 368 -19.06 -34.65 -10.05
CA ILE A 368 -19.83 -33.79 -9.15
C ILE A 368 -19.10 -32.47 -8.91
N HIS A 369 -17.82 -32.50 -8.53
CA HIS A 369 -17.02 -31.28 -8.33
C HIS A 369 -16.90 -30.44 -9.59
N ALA A 370 -16.67 -31.04 -10.76
CA ALA A 370 -16.60 -30.33 -12.04
C ALA A 370 -17.95 -29.66 -12.38
N ALA A 371 -19.07 -30.34 -12.16
CA ALA A 371 -20.40 -29.80 -12.41
C ALA A 371 -20.72 -28.60 -11.51
N ILE A 372 -20.35 -28.68 -10.24
CA ILE A 372 -20.50 -27.58 -9.28
C ILE A 372 -19.68 -26.36 -9.70
N LEU A 373 -18.54 -26.57 -10.36
CA LEU A 373 -17.70 -25.48 -10.88
C LEU A 373 -18.14 -25.00 -12.28
N GLY A 374 -19.26 -25.49 -12.81
CA GLY A 374 -19.76 -25.12 -14.14
C GLY A 374 -18.94 -25.70 -15.30
N GLN A 375 -18.13 -26.73 -15.04
CA GLN A 375 -17.23 -27.36 -16.02
C GLN A 375 -17.82 -28.65 -16.61
N GLY A 376 -19.09 -28.93 -16.36
CA GLY A 376 -19.79 -30.10 -16.90
C GLY A 376 -21.19 -30.26 -16.31
N ASP A 377 -21.86 -31.33 -16.73
CA ASP A 377 -23.20 -31.66 -16.24
C ASP A 377 -23.15 -32.45 -14.93
N LEU A 378 -24.10 -32.14 -14.04
CA LEU A 378 -24.27 -32.88 -12.79
C LEU A 378 -24.76 -34.31 -13.10
N PRO A 379 -24.06 -35.36 -12.63
CA PRO A 379 -24.52 -36.72 -12.78
C PRO A 379 -25.83 -36.95 -12.00
N LYS A 380 -26.70 -37.84 -12.50
CA LYS A 380 -28.00 -38.16 -11.90
C LYS A 380 -27.97 -39.50 -11.18
N PHE A 381 -28.56 -39.54 -9.98
CA PHE A 381 -28.59 -40.71 -9.10
C PHE A 381 -30.00 -41.07 -8.61
N GLY A 382 -31.01 -40.30 -9.02
CA GLY A 382 -32.42 -40.50 -8.64
C GLY A 382 -32.90 -39.40 -7.69
N GLU A 383 -34.21 -39.14 -7.70
CA GLU A 383 -34.81 -37.95 -7.04
C GLU A 383 -34.35 -37.69 -5.60
N PRO A 384 -34.25 -38.69 -4.70
CA PRO A 384 -33.85 -38.43 -3.31
C PRO A 384 -32.39 -37.96 -3.18
N ILE A 385 -31.48 -38.57 -3.95
CA ILE A 385 -30.05 -38.24 -3.92
C ILE A 385 -29.80 -36.94 -4.66
N ASP A 386 -30.45 -36.74 -5.81
CA ASP A 386 -30.32 -35.53 -6.61
C ASP A 386 -30.78 -34.30 -5.80
N GLN A 387 -31.89 -34.41 -5.05
CA GLN A 387 -32.39 -33.32 -4.20
C GLN A 387 -31.44 -32.98 -3.05
N GLU A 388 -30.88 -33.99 -2.38
CA GLU A 388 -29.91 -33.77 -1.30
C GLU A 388 -28.59 -33.20 -1.82
N LEU A 389 -28.15 -33.65 -3.01
CA LEU A 389 -26.99 -33.08 -3.67
C LEU A 389 -27.22 -31.61 -4.04
N GLU A 390 -28.39 -31.25 -4.58
CA GLU A 390 -28.77 -29.85 -4.82
C GLU A 390 -28.76 -29.01 -3.55
N ASN A 391 -29.25 -29.53 -2.42
CA ASN A 391 -29.21 -28.82 -1.13
C ASN A 391 -27.78 -28.51 -0.70
N ARG A 392 -26.87 -29.51 -0.78
CA ARG A 392 -25.46 -29.33 -0.44
C ARG A 392 -24.76 -28.36 -1.39
N ILE A 393 -25.10 -28.40 -2.67
CA ILE A 393 -24.61 -27.43 -3.67
C ILE A 393 -25.10 -26.01 -3.35
N ALA A 394 -26.35 -25.85 -2.92
CA ALA A 394 -26.87 -24.56 -2.50
C ALA A 394 -26.12 -24.03 -1.25
N VAL A 395 -25.79 -24.90 -0.29
CA VAL A 395 -24.94 -24.54 0.86
C VAL A 395 -23.53 -24.16 0.43
N PHE A 396 -22.93 -24.90 -0.52
CA PHE A 396 -21.64 -24.55 -1.09
C PHE A 396 -21.66 -23.17 -1.71
N TYR A 397 -22.64 -22.87 -2.56
CA TYR A 397 -22.79 -21.54 -3.15
C TYR A 397 -23.08 -20.50 -2.10
N GLN A 398 -23.95 -20.76 -1.13
CA GLN A 398 -24.22 -19.83 -0.05
C GLN A 398 -22.93 -19.50 0.70
N LYS A 399 -22.11 -20.49 1.09
CA LYS A 399 -20.82 -20.25 1.76
C LYS A 399 -19.84 -19.52 0.87
N LEU A 400 -19.73 -19.97 -0.38
CA LEU A 400 -18.91 -19.32 -1.40
C LEU A 400 -19.29 -17.85 -1.50
N PHE A 401 -20.58 -17.48 -1.51
CA PHE A 401 -21.08 -16.10 -1.62
C PHE A 401 -21.22 -15.35 -0.28
N SER A 402 -21.27 -16.04 0.87
CA SER A 402 -21.36 -15.43 2.22
C SER A 402 -19.99 -15.13 2.81
N GLN A 403 -18.93 -15.76 2.30
CA GLN A 403 -17.56 -15.29 2.49
C GLN A 403 -17.23 -14.08 1.58
N LYS A 404 -18.19 -13.61 0.75
CA LYS A 404 -18.09 -12.45 -0.15
C LYS A 404 -18.85 -11.21 0.35
N VAL A 405 -19.31 -11.21 1.61
CA VAL A 405 -19.96 -10.07 2.32
C VAL A 405 -19.31 -9.95 3.68
#